data_AF-A0A401NSS7-F1
#
_entry.id   AF-A0A401NSS7-F1
#
_cell.length_a   1.000
_cell.length_b   1.000
_cell.length_c   1.000
_cell.angle_alpha   90.00
_cell.angle_beta   90.00
_cell.angle_gamma   90.00
#
_symmetry.space_group_name_H-M   'P 1'
#
loop_
_entity.id
_entity.type
_entity.pdbx_description
1 polymer ?
#
loop_
_entity_poly.entity_id
_entity_poly.type
_entity_poly.pdbx_seq_one_letter_code
_entity_poly.pdbx_strand_id
1 'polypeptide(L)'
;MEGKSEAILCTPPLYLMAWKVCNFCMAFFFALAAFVQINDPDAGIWIVAYVIPATLSFLVGLNPPITDNFIWKSLSELHMYMCSMVAILWAWRLQHGAKNNIFHEEEGRELLGLVIIVTWILLCRHSGKYLGGCRLSIAVLITVLPFITWLYYYINKELRASWPDHCRNTI
;
A
#
# COMPACT_ATOMS: atom_id res chain seq x y z
N MET A 1 14.31 -21.46 -19.85
CA MET A 1 14.38 -20.95 -18.46
C MET A 1 15.57 -19.99 -18.24
N GLU A 2 16.20 -19.46 -19.29
CA GLU A 2 17.41 -18.61 -19.17
C GLU A 2 17.18 -17.14 -18.78
N GLY A 3 16.00 -16.56 -19.01
CA GLY A 3 15.81 -15.11 -18.81
C GLY A 3 15.69 -14.61 -17.37
N LYS A 4 15.63 -15.49 -16.36
CA LYS A 4 15.48 -15.09 -14.94
C LYS A 4 16.78 -14.63 -14.28
N SER A 5 17.93 -14.99 -14.85
CA SER A 5 19.24 -14.75 -14.23
C SER A 5 19.80 -13.35 -14.51
N GLU A 6 19.56 -12.80 -15.70
CA GLU A 6 20.24 -11.59 -16.17
C GLU A 6 19.71 -10.28 -15.55
N ALA A 7 18.43 -10.22 -15.23
CA ALA A 7 17.77 -9.03 -14.67
C ALA A 7 18.28 -8.65 -13.26
N ILE A 8 18.49 -9.66 -12.40
CA ILE A 8 19.01 -9.46 -11.04
C ILE A 8 20.49 -9.04 -11.09
N LEU A 9 21.24 -9.55 -12.08
CA LEU A 9 22.67 -9.30 -12.24
C LEU A 9 22.99 -7.82 -12.49
N CYS A 10 22.08 -7.06 -13.10
CA CYS A 10 22.29 -5.68 -13.51
C CYS A 10 21.85 -4.64 -12.45
N THR A 11 21.17 -5.06 -11.39
CA THR A 11 20.73 -4.17 -10.30
C THR A 11 21.79 -4.12 -9.20
N PRO A 12 22.24 -2.93 -8.74
CA PRO A 12 23.18 -2.85 -7.63
C PRO A 12 22.67 -3.60 -6.39
N PRO A 13 23.51 -4.38 -5.67
CA PRO A 13 23.07 -5.16 -4.51
C PRO A 13 22.36 -4.32 -3.44
N LEU A 14 22.82 -3.07 -3.24
CA LEU A 14 22.19 -2.10 -2.34
C LEU A 14 20.76 -1.75 -2.77
N TYR A 15 20.52 -1.56 -4.07
CA TYR A 15 19.20 -1.22 -4.60
C TYR A 15 18.24 -2.38 -4.38
N LEU A 16 18.70 -3.59 -4.66
CA LEU A 16 17.92 -4.81 -4.43
C LEU A 16 17.60 -4.98 -2.94
N MET A 17 18.57 -4.78 -2.05
CA MET A 17 18.36 -4.85 -0.61
C MET A 17 17.35 -3.80 -0.14
N ALA A 18 17.51 -2.54 -0.53
CA ALA A 18 16.59 -1.46 -0.18
C ALA A 18 15.17 -1.77 -0.69
N TRP A 19 15.03 -2.26 -1.93
CA TRP A 19 13.74 -2.65 -2.49
C TRP A 19 13.06 -3.77 -1.71
N LYS A 20 13.81 -4.80 -1.30
CA LYS A 20 13.28 -5.88 -0.45
C LYS A 20 12.82 -5.34 0.91
N VAL A 21 13.62 -4.47 1.54
CA VAL A 21 13.27 -3.81 2.81
C VAL A 21 11.98 -3.00 2.65
N CYS A 22 11.88 -2.16 1.61
CA CYS A 22 10.66 -1.40 1.37
C CYS A 22 9.43 -2.30 1.19
N ASN A 23 9.58 -3.43 0.50
CA ASN A 23 8.49 -4.41 0.33
C ASN A 23 8.09 -5.08 1.64
N PHE A 24 9.03 -5.43 2.52
CA PHE A 24 8.69 -5.94 3.85
C PHE A 24 8.01 -4.87 4.72
N CYS A 25 8.51 -3.64 4.70
CA CYS A 25 7.88 -2.53 5.42
C CYS A 25 6.46 -2.26 4.92
N MET A 26 6.24 -2.25 3.60
CA MET A 26 4.91 -2.05 3.04
C MET A 26 3.99 -3.25 3.24
N ALA A 27 4.51 -4.47 3.23
CA ALA A 27 3.75 -5.65 3.63
C ALA A 27 3.25 -5.53 5.07
N PHE A 28 4.14 -5.11 5.98
CA PHE A 28 3.79 -4.87 7.38
C PHE A 28 2.79 -3.72 7.53
N PHE A 29 2.99 -2.60 6.83
CA PHE A 29 2.06 -1.48 6.82
C PHE A 29 0.66 -1.90 6.38
N PHE A 30 0.53 -2.62 5.26
CA PHE A 30 -0.77 -3.10 4.78
C PHE A 30 -1.39 -4.13 5.73
N ALA A 31 -0.60 -5.01 6.35
CA ALA A 31 -1.12 -5.94 7.35
C ALA A 31 -1.65 -5.19 8.59
N LEU A 32 -0.94 -4.17 9.05
CA LEU A 32 -1.42 -3.30 10.13
C LEU A 32 -2.67 -2.51 9.72
N ALA A 33 -2.71 -2.00 8.49
CA ALA A 33 -3.88 -1.32 7.94
C ALA A 33 -5.08 -2.26 7.88
N ALA A 34 -4.90 -3.54 7.52
CA ALA A 34 -5.97 -4.54 7.61
C ALA A 34 -6.40 -4.80 9.05
N PHE A 35 -5.45 -4.86 9.99
CA PHE A 35 -5.77 -5.14 11.40
C PHE A 35 -6.65 -4.05 12.02
N VAL A 36 -6.37 -2.77 11.76
CA VAL A 36 -7.17 -1.68 12.33
C VAL A 36 -8.59 -1.59 11.76
N GLN A 37 -8.88 -2.28 10.64
CA GLN A 37 -10.19 -2.32 10.00
C GLN A 37 -11.18 -3.26 10.70
N ILE A 38 -10.74 -4.08 11.66
CA ILE A 38 -11.63 -5.01 12.40
C ILE A 38 -12.77 -4.26 13.11
N ASN A 39 -12.55 -2.98 13.46
CA ASN A 39 -13.54 -2.16 14.15
C ASN A 39 -14.48 -1.41 13.20
N ASP A 40 -14.31 -1.53 11.89
CA ASP A 40 -15.13 -0.82 10.90
C ASP A 40 -16.46 -1.56 10.64
N PRO A 41 -17.62 -0.87 10.54
CA PRO A 41 -18.88 -1.48 10.08
C PRO A 41 -18.77 -2.30 8.77
N ASP A 42 -17.85 -1.97 7.87
CA ASP A 42 -17.62 -2.73 6.62
C ASP A 42 -16.24 -3.43 6.58
N ALA A 43 -15.69 -3.79 7.75
CA ALA A 43 -14.39 -4.44 7.96
C ALA A 43 -14.00 -5.49 6.91
N GLY A 44 -14.95 -6.34 6.49
CA GLY A 44 -14.69 -7.43 5.55
C GLY A 44 -14.05 -6.97 4.24
N ILE A 45 -14.59 -5.92 3.61
CA ILE A 45 -14.06 -5.47 2.30
C ILE A 45 -12.69 -4.82 2.45
N TRP A 46 -12.48 -4.02 3.51
CA TRP A 46 -11.22 -3.33 3.76
C TRP A 46 -10.11 -4.28 4.19
N ILE A 47 -10.40 -5.27 5.03
CA ILE A 47 -9.42 -6.31 5.40
C ILE A 47 -8.92 -7.00 4.13
N VAL A 48 -9.82 -7.40 3.22
CA VAL A 48 -9.41 -8.02 1.95
C VAL A 48 -8.62 -7.03 1.08
N ALA A 49 -9.05 -5.76 1.02
CA ALA A 49 -8.39 -4.71 0.27
C ALA A 49 -6.92 -4.54 0.66
N TYR A 50 -6.59 -4.69 1.95
CA TYR A 50 -5.23 -4.54 2.49
C TYR A 50 -4.43 -5.85 2.60
N VAL A 51 -5.06 -7.00 2.86
CA VAL A 51 -4.35 -8.29 2.99
C VAL A 51 -3.75 -8.75 1.66
N ILE A 52 -4.45 -8.50 0.53
CA ILE A 52 -3.93 -8.84 -0.81
C ILE A 52 -2.60 -8.12 -1.09
N PRO A 53 -2.50 -6.78 -1.02
CA PRO A 53 -1.25 -6.07 -1.25
C PRO A 53 -0.21 -6.33 -0.17
N ALA A 54 -0.61 -6.65 1.07
CA ALA A 54 0.32 -7.11 2.11
C ALA A 54 1.04 -8.40 1.67
N THR A 55 0.29 -9.39 1.22
CA THR A 55 0.80 -10.69 0.78
C THR A 55 1.65 -10.54 -0.48
N LEU A 56 1.16 -9.80 -1.47
CA LEU A 56 1.90 -9.55 -2.72
C LEU A 56 3.25 -8.86 -2.44
N SER A 57 3.27 -7.85 -1.57
CA SER A 57 4.50 -7.13 -1.19
C SER A 57 5.45 -8.04 -0.42
N PHE A 58 4.95 -8.85 0.50
CA PHE A 58 5.76 -9.83 1.24
C PHE A 58 6.47 -10.80 0.29
N LEU A 59 5.76 -11.33 -0.71
CA LEU A 59 6.34 -12.23 -1.71
C LEU A 59 7.43 -11.53 -2.56
N VAL A 60 7.24 -10.26 -2.91
CA VAL A 60 8.28 -9.46 -3.59
C VAL A 60 9.49 -9.26 -2.69
N GLY A 61 9.28 -9.01 -1.39
CA GLY A 61 10.35 -8.91 -0.38
C GLY A 61 11.17 -10.20 -0.26
N LEU A 62 10.53 -11.37 -0.38
CA LEU A 62 11.22 -12.67 -0.38
C LEU A 62 11.99 -12.90 -1.68
N ASN A 63 11.32 -12.72 -2.82
CA ASN A 63 11.84 -13.07 -4.14
C ASN A 63 11.33 -12.09 -5.22
N PRO A 64 12.00 -10.96 -5.48
CA PRO A 64 11.53 -9.93 -6.43
C PRO A 64 11.16 -10.41 -7.86
N PRO A 65 11.82 -11.43 -8.44
CA PRO A 65 11.38 -12.08 -9.68
C PRO A 65 9.97 -12.69 -9.66
N ILE A 66 9.33 -12.84 -8.50
CA ILE A 66 7.94 -13.33 -8.39
C ILE A 66 6.96 -12.45 -9.18
N THR A 67 7.30 -11.17 -9.38
CA THR A 67 6.52 -10.21 -10.17
C THR A 67 6.39 -10.61 -11.64
N ASP A 68 7.18 -11.59 -12.11
CA ASP A 68 7.02 -12.17 -13.44
C ASP A 68 6.08 -13.38 -13.52
N ASN A 69 5.69 -13.95 -12.38
CA ASN A 69 4.75 -15.06 -12.30
C ASN A 69 3.34 -14.63 -12.75
N PHE A 70 2.67 -15.50 -13.52
CA PHE A 70 1.34 -15.23 -14.05
C PHE A 70 0.29 -14.98 -12.96
N ILE A 71 0.27 -15.80 -11.90
CA ILE A 71 -0.69 -15.67 -10.79
C ILE A 71 -0.47 -14.34 -10.06
N TRP A 72 0.78 -13.99 -9.75
CA TRP A 72 1.11 -12.72 -9.10
C TRP A 72 0.66 -11.55 -9.97
N LYS A 73 0.98 -11.57 -11.27
CA LYS A 73 0.58 -10.53 -12.24
C LYS A 73 -0.94 -10.37 -12.29
N SER A 74 -1.67 -11.44 -12.59
CA SER A 74 -3.13 -11.39 -12.73
C SER A 74 -3.83 -10.93 -11.46
N LEU A 75 -3.41 -11.44 -10.28
CA LEU A 75 -3.99 -11.02 -9.01
C LEU A 75 -3.67 -9.54 -8.72
N SER A 76 -2.42 -9.11 -8.94
CA SER A 76 -2.01 -7.72 -8.72
C SER A 76 -2.74 -6.73 -9.64
N GLU A 77 -2.93 -7.08 -10.91
CA GLU A 77 -3.61 -6.23 -11.89
C GLU A 77 -5.11 -6.15 -11.61
N LEU A 78 -5.76 -7.28 -11.33
CA LEU A 78 -7.16 -7.30 -10.92
C LEU A 78 -7.38 -6.43 -9.68
N HIS A 79 -6.58 -6.63 -8.65
CA HIS A 79 -6.69 -5.87 -7.40
C HIS A 79 -6.47 -4.38 -7.61
N MET A 80 -5.47 -4.02 -8.41
CA MET A 80 -5.18 -2.63 -8.77
C MET A 80 -6.35 -1.98 -9.51
N TYR A 81 -6.99 -2.67 -10.46
CA TYR A 81 -8.15 -2.13 -11.16
C TYR A 81 -9.36 -1.94 -10.25
N MET A 82 -9.64 -2.93 -9.38
CA MET A 82 -10.73 -2.82 -8.41
C MET A 82 -10.48 -1.65 -7.44
N CYS A 83 -9.27 -1.54 -6.88
CA CYS A 83 -8.90 -0.42 -5.99
C CYS A 83 -8.98 0.93 -6.71
N SER A 84 -8.57 1.00 -7.99
CA SER A 84 -8.65 2.24 -8.78
C SER A 84 -10.09 2.67 -9.01
N MET A 85 -10.97 1.73 -9.37
CA MET A 85 -12.40 1.98 -9.55
C MET A 85 -13.03 2.52 -8.24
N VAL A 86 -12.77 1.85 -7.12
CA VAL A 86 -13.29 2.23 -5.81
C VAL A 86 -12.73 3.60 -5.38
N ALA A 87 -11.44 3.86 -5.60
CA ALA A 87 -10.84 5.18 -5.32
C ALA A 87 -11.50 6.32 -6.12
N ILE A 88 -11.83 6.09 -7.40
CA ILE A 88 -12.54 7.08 -8.22
C ILE A 88 -13.94 7.34 -7.67
N LEU A 89 -14.66 6.30 -7.26
CA LEU A 89 -16.00 6.43 -6.65
C LEU A 89 -15.94 7.22 -5.34
N TRP A 90 -14.97 6.93 -4.47
CA TRP A 90 -14.75 7.66 -3.22
C TRP A 90 -14.34 9.11 -3.46
N ALA A 91 -13.42 9.36 -4.39
CA ALA A 91 -13.01 10.72 -4.74
C ALA A 91 -14.21 11.55 -5.24
N TRP A 92 -15.05 10.95 -6.11
CA TRP A 92 -16.28 11.60 -6.58
C TRP A 92 -17.24 11.92 -5.44
N ARG A 93 -17.47 10.95 -4.54
CA ARG A 93 -18.36 11.10 -3.38
C ARG A 93 -17.87 12.20 -2.44
N LEU A 94 -16.58 12.21 -2.12
CA LEU A 94 -15.96 13.22 -1.25
C LEU A 94 -16.07 14.62 -1.85
N GLN A 95 -15.82 14.75 -3.16
CA GLN A 95 -15.94 16.03 -3.87
C GLN A 95 -17.37 16.58 -3.84
N HIS A 96 -18.38 15.72 -4.02
CA HIS A 96 -19.79 16.14 -4.03
C HIS A 96 -20.41 16.25 -2.63
N GLY A 97 -19.82 15.60 -1.62
CA GLY A 97 -20.27 15.63 -0.23
C GLY A 97 -19.84 16.86 0.58
N ALA A 98 -19.08 17.79 -0.03
CA ALA A 98 -18.59 19.04 0.60
C ALA A 98 -17.83 18.84 1.93
N LYS A 99 -17.09 17.73 2.07
CA LYS A 99 -16.26 17.48 3.25
C LYS A 99 -15.00 18.34 3.19
N ASN A 100 -14.87 19.29 4.12
CA ASN A 100 -13.79 20.27 4.13
C ASN A 100 -12.44 19.72 4.62
N ASN A 101 -12.40 18.52 5.22
CA ASN A 101 -11.18 17.99 5.81
C ASN A 101 -10.96 16.49 5.52
N ILE A 102 -10.49 16.20 4.30
CA ILE A 102 -10.30 14.85 3.76
C ILE A 102 -9.47 13.97 4.70
N PHE A 103 -8.43 14.50 5.35
CA PHE A 103 -7.53 13.69 6.18
C PHE A 103 -8.13 13.28 7.54
N HIS A 104 -9.11 14.03 8.05
CA HIS A 104 -9.75 13.72 9.34
C HIS A 104 -10.94 12.78 9.19
N GLU A 105 -11.49 12.69 7.99
CA GLU A 105 -12.64 11.86 7.66
C GLU A 105 -12.19 10.42 7.33
N GLU A 106 -12.96 9.44 7.80
CA GLU A 106 -12.72 8.01 7.56
C GLU A 106 -12.61 7.69 6.07
N GLU A 107 -13.59 8.16 5.29
CA GLU A 107 -13.66 8.02 3.84
C GLU A 107 -12.43 8.59 3.10
N GLY A 108 -11.81 9.65 3.64
CA GLY A 108 -10.61 10.22 3.04
C GLY A 108 -9.33 9.45 3.38
N ARG A 109 -9.27 8.82 4.57
CA ARG A 109 -8.21 7.87 4.91
C ARG A 109 -8.30 6.60 4.08
N GLU A 110 -9.51 6.10 3.86
CA GLU A 110 -9.80 4.98 2.96
C GLU A 110 -9.36 5.27 1.52
N LEU A 111 -9.74 6.44 0.98
CA LEU A 111 -9.29 6.87 -0.35
C LEU A 111 -7.77 6.91 -0.44
N LEU A 112 -7.09 7.50 0.55
CA LEU A 112 -5.64 7.58 0.58
C LEU A 112 -4.99 6.18 0.64
N GLY A 113 -5.56 5.26 1.43
CA GLY A 113 -5.13 3.88 1.48
C GLY A 113 -5.21 3.18 0.12
N LEU A 114 -6.30 3.38 -0.62
CA LEU A 114 -6.44 2.85 -1.99
C LEU A 114 -5.42 3.44 -2.96
N VAL A 115 -5.13 4.74 -2.87
CA VAL A 115 -4.10 5.40 -3.69
C VAL A 115 -2.71 4.84 -3.39
N ILE A 116 -2.40 4.58 -2.11
CA ILE A 116 -1.14 3.94 -1.72
C ILE A 116 -1.07 2.52 -2.29
N ILE A 117 -2.13 1.72 -2.18
CA ILE A 117 -2.18 0.37 -2.75
C ILE A 117 -1.91 0.40 -4.26
N VAL A 118 -2.65 1.21 -5.02
CA VAL A 118 -2.51 1.30 -6.49
C VAL A 118 -1.09 1.70 -6.86
N THR A 119 -0.57 2.75 -6.22
CA THR A 119 0.78 3.24 -6.49
C THR A 119 1.85 2.20 -6.13
N TRP A 120 1.68 1.50 -5.02
CA TRP A 120 2.61 0.46 -4.58
C TRP A 120 2.63 -0.74 -5.52
N ILE A 121 1.46 -1.20 -5.98
CA ILE A 121 1.37 -2.30 -6.95
C ILE A 121 1.98 -1.89 -8.29
N LEU A 122 1.76 -0.65 -8.76
CA LEU A 122 2.45 -0.12 -9.94
C LEU A 122 3.98 -0.11 -9.76
N LEU A 123 4.45 0.29 -8.57
CA LEU A 123 5.87 0.23 -8.23
C LEU A 123 6.40 -1.18 -8.07
N CYS A 124 5.58 -2.21 -7.88
CA CYS A 124 6.00 -3.61 -7.88
C CYS A 124 5.96 -4.23 -9.28
N ARG A 125 5.09 -3.74 -10.15
CA ARG A 125 4.91 -4.28 -11.51
C ARG A 125 6.23 -4.26 -12.29
N HIS A 126 6.69 -5.42 -12.76
CA HIS A 126 7.98 -5.57 -13.45
C HIS A 126 9.25 -5.25 -12.63
N SER A 127 9.19 -5.15 -11.29
CA SER A 127 10.39 -4.91 -10.47
C SER A 127 11.39 -6.05 -10.54
N GLY A 128 10.94 -7.26 -10.90
CA GLY A 128 11.78 -8.43 -11.09
C GLY A 128 12.71 -8.36 -12.30
N LYS A 129 12.46 -7.45 -13.25
CA LYS A 129 13.25 -7.29 -14.47
C LYS A 129 14.31 -6.19 -14.37
N TYR A 130 13.94 -5.05 -13.78
CA TYR A 130 14.83 -3.91 -13.65
C TYR A 130 14.35 -2.97 -12.54
N LEU A 131 15.28 -2.54 -11.69
CA LEU A 131 15.05 -1.59 -10.61
C LEU A 131 15.89 -0.34 -10.81
N GLY A 132 15.30 0.69 -11.41
CA GLY A 132 15.93 1.99 -11.60
C GLY A 132 15.95 2.84 -10.31
N GLY A 133 16.91 3.76 -10.22
CA GLY A 133 17.06 4.65 -9.07
C GLY A 133 15.82 5.48 -8.75
N CYS A 134 15.18 6.10 -9.76
CA CYS A 134 13.96 6.90 -9.55
C CYS A 134 12.83 6.08 -8.93
N ARG A 135 12.63 4.85 -9.40
CA ARG A 135 11.62 3.93 -8.88
C ARG A 135 11.88 3.61 -7.41
N LEU A 136 13.14 3.31 -7.07
CA LEU A 136 13.54 3.03 -5.70
C LEU A 136 13.35 4.27 -4.81
N SER A 137 13.71 5.46 -5.27
CA SER A 137 13.51 6.70 -4.51
C SER A 137 12.03 6.96 -4.19
N ILE A 138 11.15 6.79 -5.18
CA ILE A 138 9.70 6.90 -4.96
C ILE A 138 9.22 5.85 -3.96
N ALA A 139 9.70 4.61 -4.08
CA ALA A 139 9.34 3.53 -3.18
C ALA A 139 9.76 3.81 -1.73
N VAL A 140 10.97 4.34 -1.52
CA VAL A 140 11.45 4.76 -0.19
C VAL A 140 10.54 5.85 0.39
N LEU A 141 10.20 6.87 -0.41
CA LEU A 141 9.31 7.95 0.03
C LEU A 141 7.92 7.42 0.43
N ILE A 142 7.30 6.62 -0.44
CA ILE A 142 5.98 6.03 -0.16
C ILE A 142 6.02 5.05 1.01
N THR A 143 7.15 4.38 1.24
CA THR A 143 7.31 3.52 2.42
C THR A 143 7.37 4.33 3.69
N VAL A 144 8.14 5.42 3.73
CA VAL A 144 8.40 6.19 4.96
C VAL A 144 7.21 7.05 5.37
N LEU A 145 6.52 7.68 4.41
CA LEU A 145 5.46 8.66 4.69
C LEU A 145 4.31 8.10 5.56
N PRO A 146 3.75 6.91 5.30
CA PRO A 146 2.66 6.36 6.12
C PRO A 146 3.08 6.09 7.56
N PHE A 147 4.31 5.59 7.80
CA PHE A 147 4.79 5.36 9.17
C PHE A 147 5.00 6.66 9.94
N ILE A 148 5.60 7.68 9.30
CA ILE A 148 5.74 9.01 9.93
C ILE A 148 4.36 9.58 10.25
N THR A 149 3.43 9.50 9.31
CA THR A 149 2.07 9.99 9.48
C THR A 149 1.37 9.26 10.62
N TRP A 150 1.46 7.93 10.66
CA TRP A 150 0.86 7.14 11.73
C TRP A 150 1.45 7.48 13.10
N LEU A 151 2.78 7.57 13.21
CA LEU A 151 3.45 7.98 14.44
C LEU A 151 3.01 9.40 14.88
N TYR A 152 2.86 10.31 13.92
CA TYR A 152 2.37 11.66 14.18
C TYR A 152 0.95 11.65 14.78
N TYR A 153 0.01 10.89 14.22
CA TYR A 153 -1.35 10.74 14.78
C TYR A 153 -1.39 9.96 16.11
N TYR A 154 -0.43 9.06 16.32
CA TYR A 154 -0.30 8.32 17.58
C TYR A 154 0.07 9.26 18.73
N ILE A 155 1.07 10.13 18.50
CA ILE A 155 1.58 11.11 19.47
C ILE A 155 0.54 12.22 19.71
N ASN A 156 -0.03 12.77 18.64
CA ASN A 156 -0.94 13.92 18.66
C ASN A 156 -2.40 13.47 18.78
N LYS A 157 -2.79 13.02 19.98
CA LYS A 157 -4.11 12.42 20.26
C LYS A 157 -5.28 13.36 19.97
N GLU A 158 -5.07 14.68 20.03
CA GLU A 158 -6.07 15.69 19.69
C GLU A 158 -6.54 15.60 18.23
N LEU A 159 -5.69 15.12 17.32
CA LEU A 159 -6.06 14.91 15.91
C LEU A 159 -7.05 13.76 15.73
N ARG A 160 -7.11 12.84 16.71
CA ARG A 160 -8.05 11.71 16.77
C ARG A 160 -9.28 12.01 17.62
N ALA A 161 -9.36 13.17 18.26
CA ALA A 161 -10.47 13.51 19.17
C ALA A 161 -11.82 13.60 18.44
N SER A 162 -11.81 13.92 17.15
CA SER A 162 -13.01 13.98 16.30
C SER A 162 -13.32 12.67 15.59
N TRP A 163 -12.54 11.61 15.79
CA TRP A 163 -12.78 10.33 15.13
C TRP A 163 -14.00 9.62 15.75
N PRO A 164 -14.72 8.82 14.94
CA PRO A 164 -15.77 7.93 15.43
C PRO A 164 -15.28 7.03 16.57
N ASP A 165 -16.19 6.67 17.48
CA ASP A 165 -15.83 5.88 18.67
C ASP A 165 -15.22 4.52 18.31
N HIS A 166 -15.66 3.90 17.20
CA HIS A 166 -15.11 2.64 16.72
C HIS A 166 -13.65 2.76 16.26
N CYS A 167 -13.19 3.94 15.85
CA CYS A 167 -11.81 4.19 15.44
C CYS A 167 -10.85 4.48 16.63
N ARG A 168 -11.36 4.74 17.84
CA ARG A 168 -10.51 5.18 18.98
C ARG A 168 -9.78 4.04 19.68
N ASN A 169 -10.30 2.82 19.60
CA ASN A 169 -9.83 1.68 20.38
C ASN A 169 -8.75 0.84 19.68
N THR A 170 -8.27 1.28 18.50
CA THR A 170 -7.44 0.48 17.59
C THR A 170 -5.99 0.94 17.42
N ILE A 171 -5.61 2.09 18.02
CA ILE A 171 -4.24 2.66 17.92
C ILE A 171 -3.70 3.12 19.26
#